data_AF-Q4DE90-F1
#
_entry.id   AF-Q4DE90-F1
#
_cell.length_a   1.000
_cell.length_b   1.000
_cell.length_c   1.000
_cell.angle_alpha   90.00
_cell.angle_beta   90.00
_cell.angle_gamma   90.00
#
_symmetry.space_group_name_H-M   'P 1'
#
loop_
_entity.id
_entity.type
_entity.pdbx_description
1 polymer ?
#
loop_
_entity_poly.entity_id
_entity_poly.type
_entity_poly.pdbx_seq_one_letter_code
_entity_poly.pdbx_strand_id
1 'polypeptide(L)'
;MRRLHQTHIRRGEGASLTFFFCVREEGVKLPDPPYALPTSPRFDAERSGAFNKAWLQHELPALKPLVRNSVYLPSKEEFWRLPMHEGLEKIAERMPYHDVLRYIMDHNYFFLFKTLLNKPDAPLPHIMYEDFMKCRTFSSLQNPPEEQFALPPTLLRVLLCMAAYQCILDPHYFTTCQLLFRRLEQQQTMTSGVLSAWVYCCAASGRVDDALAHAKHMADHDVPFDETVFSLMQHPSVDPVAVEHCAVWHSAKGILLQRRLGERLQTEYRSDSVAAHGMFVFYALTLSHVKKWEVIRAAVSLGVSLSERTLALLVEVYAREKGLRCGPKTVRAFASLLARDGTVGHLLFVLLRARKNELLPEFQGLPRTVFSEAEKADILQCVERRARREDGFRAAIPLLRALVQEDDPRHFFHALNRVVCGTNNRSSIGVDSSVNNDAAPVHALSDEQSLQFLVTSVRGLLREVDTLEKTSRREAVKTSRAAVRAEKAPGDEKEEELRTLDESGIPAGVRELARIHLVEEAERAKRAARLRTAWVNPDGTL
;
A
#
# COMPACT_ATOMS: atom_id res chain seq x y z
N MET A 1 32.56 -18.65 -12.44
CA MET A 1 33.01 -18.42 -13.83
C MET A 1 32.68 -19.63 -14.69
N ARG A 2 31.55 -19.63 -15.40
CA ARG A 2 31.29 -20.57 -16.51
C ARG A 2 30.53 -19.81 -17.59
N ARG A 3 31.11 -19.83 -18.79
CA ARG A 3 30.65 -19.15 -20.01
C ARG A 3 29.32 -19.77 -20.45
N LEU A 4 28.27 -18.96 -20.56
CA LEU A 4 27.07 -19.33 -21.30
C LEU A 4 27.46 -19.45 -22.78
N HIS A 5 27.38 -20.66 -23.32
CA HIS A 5 27.58 -20.94 -24.72
C HIS A 5 26.55 -20.17 -25.56
N GLN A 6 27.03 -19.18 -26.30
CA GLN A 6 26.39 -18.69 -27.52
C GLN A 6 26.30 -19.85 -28.51
N THR A 7 25.12 -20.42 -28.66
CA THR A 7 24.78 -21.19 -29.86
C THR A 7 24.60 -20.22 -31.02
N HIS A 8 25.65 -20.10 -31.82
CA HIS A 8 25.64 -19.50 -33.15
C HIS A 8 24.60 -20.21 -34.03
N ILE A 9 23.47 -19.55 -34.29
CA ILE A 9 22.59 -19.92 -35.40
C ILE A 9 23.19 -19.33 -36.67
N ARG A 10 23.62 -20.22 -37.57
CA ARG A 10 24.21 -19.89 -38.87
C ARG A 10 23.20 -19.09 -39.72
N ARG A 11 23.71 -17.98 -40.28
CA ARG A 11 23.12 -17.29 -41.44
C ARG A 11 23.22 -18.19 -42.66
N GLY A 12 22.10 -18.44 -43.32
CA GLY A 12 22.06 -19.03 -44.66
C GLY A 12 20.97 -20.09 -44.79
N GLU A 13 20.15 -19.96 -45.83
CA GLU A 13 19.16 -20.93 -46.32
C GLU A 13 17.74 -20.85 -45.73
N GLY A 14 16.97 -19.91 -46.30
CA GLY A 14 15.58 -20.04 -46.73
C GLY A 14 14.67 -21.06 -46.05
N ALA A 15 13.83 -20.57 -45.14
CA ALA A 15 12.41 -20.95 -45.07
C ALA A 15 11.65 -19.86 -44.30
N SER A 16 10.75 -19.19 -45.01
CA SER A 16 9.74 -18.29 -44.45
C SER A 16 8.78 -19.10 -43.57
N LEU A 17 8.99 -19.12 -42.26
CA LEU A 17 7.97 -19.54 -41.30
C LEU A 17 7.42 -18.31 -40.56
N THR A 18 6.78 -17.44 -41.32
CA THR A 18 5.70 -16.58 -40.86
C THR A 18 4.52 -17.46 -40.41
N PHE A 19 4.63 -18.09 -39.25
CA PHE A 19 3.44 -18.49 -38.50
C PHE A 19 2.89 -17.24 -37.82
N PHE A 20 2.19 -16.43 -38.60
CA PHE A 20 1.14 -15.56 -38.07
C PHE A 20 0.06 -16.48 -37.51
N PHE A 21 0.21 -16.88 -36.25
CA PHE A 21 -0.95 -17.26 -35.45
C PHE A 21 -1.77 -16.00 -35.22
N CYS A 22 -2.65 -15.71 -36.17
CA CYS A 22 -3.77 -14.82 -35.98
C CYS A 22 -4.78 -15.55 -35.10
N VAL A 23 -4.43 -15.79 -33.82
CA VAL A 23 -5.43 -16.09 -32.80
C VAL A 23 -6.16 -14.77 -32.62
N ARG A 24 -7.40 -14.70 -33.11
CA ARG A 24 -8.37 -13.71 -32.64
C ARG A 24 -8.55 -13.96 -31.14
N GLU A 25 -7.67 -13.41 -30.31
CA GLU A 25 -7.93 -13.31 -28.88
C GLU A 25 -9.04 -12.26 -28.72
N GLU A 26 -10.28 -12.73 -28.60
CA GLU A 26 -11.20 -12.05 -27.69
C GLU A 26 -10.54 -12.11 -26.30
N GLY A 27 -9.60 -11.21 -26.04
CA GLY A 27 -8.81 -11.21 -24.83
C GLY A 27 -9.74 -11.18 -23.64
N VAL A 28 -9.69 -12.24 -22.82
CA VAL A 28 -10.49 -12.35 -21.60
C VAL A 28 -10.19 -11.11 -20.76
N LYS A 29 -11.17 -10.22 -20.63
CA LYS A 29 -11.04 -9.00 -19.84
C LYS A 29 -11.15 -9.36 -18.36
N LEU A 30 -10.02 -9.77 -17.78
CA LEU A 30 -9.93 -10.00 -16.34
C LEU A 30 -10.06 -8.66 -15.59
N PRO A 31 -10.83 -8.61 -14.49
CA PRO A 31 -10.96 -7.41 -13.67
C PRO A 31 -9.63 -7.03 -13.02
N ASP A 32 -9.46 -5.75 -12.71
CA ASP A 32 -8.29 -5.24 -11.98
C ASP A 32 -8.58 -5.17 -10.48
N PRO A 33 -7.71 -5.72 -9.61
CA PRO A 33 -7.85 -5.54 -8.18
C PRO A 33 -7.75 -4.05 -7.78
N PRO A 34 -8.63 -3.54 -6.91
CA PRO A 34 -8.74 -2.11 -6.62
C PRO A 34 -7.72 -1.63 -5.58
N TYR A 35 -6.42 -1.80 -5.83
CA TYR A 35 -5.34 -1.40 -4.90
C TYR A 35 -5.37 0.08 -4.50
N ALA A 36 -5.98 0.93 -5.33
CA ALA A 36 -6.01 2.39 -5.21
C ALA A 36 -4.63 3.05 -5.20
N LEU A 37 -3.59 2.37 -5.68
CA LEU A 37 -2.24 2.92 -5.82
C LEU A 37 -2.16 3.94 -6.98
N PRO A 38 -1.30 4.96 -6.85
CA PRO A 38 -1.03 5.93 -7.90
C PRO A 38 -0.38 5.36 -9.14
N THR A 39 -0.77 5.89 -10.29
CA THR A 39 -0.22 5.55 -11.60
C THR A 39 0.94 6.43 -12.04
N SER A 40 1.33 7.38 -11.20
CA SER A 40 2.44 8.29 -11.44
C SER A 40 3.76 7.52 -11.57
N PRO A 41 4.65 7.88 -12.52
CA PRO A 41 5.98 7.29 -12.65
C PRO A 41 6.81 7.34 -11.36
N ARG A 42 6.53 8.33 -10.50
CA ARG A 42 7.16 8.47 -9.17
C ARG A 42 6.97 7.23 -8.32
N PHE A 43 5.83 6.54 -8.44
CA PHE A 43 5.40 5.42 -7.61
C PHE A 43 5.37 4.07 -8.36
N ASP A 44 6.16 3.95 -9.43
CA ASP A 44 6.30 2.70 -10.19
C ASP A 44 6.82 1.54 -9.32
N ALA A 45 7.69 1.85 -8.34
CA ALA A 45 8.21 0.86 -7.41
C ALA A 45 7.09 0.25 -6.55
N GLU A 46 6.20 1.08 -5.99
CA GLU A 46 5.09 0.64 -5.12
C GLU A 46 4.07 -0.19 -5.89
N ARG A 47 3.96 0.01 -7.21
CA ARG A 47 3.12 -0.82 -8.08
C ARG A 47 3.75 -2.17 -8.45
N SER A 48 5.05 -2.37 -8.22
CA SER A 48 5.74 -3.57 -8.69
C SER A 48 5.28 -4.88 -8.04
N GLY A 49 4.72 -4.82 -6.83
CA GLY A 49 4.09 -5.97 -6.17
C GLY A 49 2.68 -6.28 -6.65
N ALA A 50 2.06 -5.44 -7.48
CA ALA A 50 0.74 -5.69 -8.02
C ALA A 50 0.77 -6.80 -9.08
N PHE A 51 -0.18 -7.73 -9.00
CA PHE A 51 -0.26 -8.82 -9.97
C PHE A 51 -0.50 -8.32 -11.40
N ASN A 52 0.32 -8.78 -12.35
CA ASN A 52 0.24 -8.37 -13.75
C ASN A 52 -0.50 -9.41 -14.61
N LYS A 53 -1.64 -9.03 -15.17
CA LYS A 53 -2.43 -9.89 -16.08
C LYS A 53 -1.67 -10.33 -17.33
N ALA A 54 -0.72 -9.52 -17.82
CA ALA A 54 0.13 -9.88 -18.95
C ALA A 54 0.97 -11.13 -18.66
N TRP A 55 1.33 -11.37 -17.38
CA TRP A 55 2.02 -12.58 -16.98
C TRP A 55 1.16 -13.83 -17.18
N LEU A 56 -0.15 -13.77 -16.86
CA LEU A 56 -1.06 -14.89 -17.13
C LEU A 56 -1.27 -15.13 -18.63
N GLN A 57 -1.38 -14.05 -19.40
CA GLN A 57 -1.77 -14.13 -20.81
C GLN A 57 -0.59 -14.52 -21.73
N HIS A 58 0.61 -13.99 -21.48
CA HIS A 58 1.75 -14.14 -22.38
C HIS A 58 2.85 -15.02 -21.80
N GLU A 59 3.20 -14.83 -20.52
CA GLU A 59 4.37 -15.49 -19.92
C GLU A 59 4.05 -16.92 -19.47
N LEU A 60 2.88 -17.14 -18.85
CA LEU A 60 2.50 -18.45 -18.31
C LEU A 60 2.44 -19.54 -19.40
N PRO A 61 1.84 -19.31 -20.60
CA PRO A 61 1.89 -20.30 -21.68
C PRO A 61 3.31 -20.55 -22.20
N ALA A 62 4.15 -19.51 -22.27
CA ALA A 62 5.54 -19.61 -22.73
C ALA A 62 6.41 -20.45 -21.79
N LEU A 63 6.09 -20.49 -20.49
CA LEU A 63 6.78 -21.30 -19.48
C LEU A 63 6.43 -22.78 -19.52
N LYS A 64 5.29 -23.18 -20.11
CA LYS A 64 4.81 -24.57 -20.13
C LYS A 64 5.86 -25.59 -20.62
N PRO A 65 6.57 -25.41 -21.75
CA PRO A 65 7.61 -26.35 -22.17
C PRO A 65 8.79 -26.40 -21.20
N LEU A 66 9.19 -25.26 -20.61
CA LEU A 66 10.30 -25.19 -19.68
C LEU A 66 10.00 -25.97 -18.39
N VAL A 67 8.81 -25.76 -17.81
CA VAL A 67 8.35 -26.47 -16.62
C VAL A 67 8.16 -27.97 -16.90
N ARG A 68 7.71 -28.35 -18.10
CA ARG A 68 7.59 -29.77 -18.46
C ARG A 68 8.96 -30.45 -18.55
N ASN A 69 9.97 -29.73 -19.04
CA ASN A 69 11.32 -30.27 -19.17
C ASN A 69 12.08 -30.32 -17.83
N SER A 70 11.77 -29.44 -16.87
CA SER A 70 12.46 -29.40 -15.58
C SER A 70 12.11 -30.55 -14.63
N VAL A 71 11.08 -31.35 -14.94
CA VAL A 71 10.68 -32.51 -14.13
C VAL A 71 11.66 -33.67 -14.28
N TYR A 72 12.35 -33.78 -15.42
CA TYR A 72 13.29 -34.87 -15.67
C TYR A 72 14.57 -34.75 -14.86
N LEU A 73 15.07 -35.88 -14.36
CA LEU A 73 16.35 -35.95 -13.68
C LEU A 73 17.51 -35.95 -14.69
N PRO A 74 18.68 -35.41 -14.32
CA PRO A 74 19.88 -35.55 -15.13
C PRO A 74 20.27 -37.02 -15.30
N SER A 75 21.03 -37.31 -16.36
CA SER A 75 21.60 -38.66 -16.56
C SER A 75 22.58 -39.01 -15.43
N LYS A 76 22.80 -40.30 -15.19
CA LYS A 76 23.75 -40.78 -14.16
C LYS A 76 25.16 -40.23 -14.41
N GLU A 77 25.59 -40.22 -15.67
CA GLU A 77 26.92 -39.77 -16.07
C GLU A 77 27.08 -38.26 -15.89
N GLU A 78 26.04 -37.49 -16.19
CA GLU A 78 26.01 -36.05 -15.94
C GLU A 78 26.03 -35.75 -14.45
N PHE A 79 25.17 -36.44 -13.68
CA PHE A 79 25.10 -36.29 -12.23
C PHE A 79 26.42 -36.61 -11.54
N TRP A 80 27.08 -37.72 -11.92
CA TRP A 80 28.37 -38.12 -11.34
C TRP A 80 29.52 -37.16 -11.67
N ARG A 81 29.38 -36.34 -12.72
CA ARG A 81 30.37 -35.32 -13.12
C ARG A 81 30.12 -33.95 -12.47
N LEU A 82 29.02 -33.79 -11.73
CA LEU A 82 28.73 -32.52 -11.05
C LEU A 82 29.74 -32.26 -9.93
N PRO A 83 30.06 -30.98 -9.66
CA PRO A 83 30.76 -30.60 -8.45
C PRO A 83 30.02 -31.10 -7.20
N MET A 84 30.76 -31.46 -6.14
CA MET A 84 30.20 -32.04 -4.91
C MET A 84 29.05 -31.22 -4.30
N HIS A 85 29.17 -29.89 -4.23
CA HIS A 85 28.12 -29.03 -3.67
C HIS A 85 26.81 -29.11 -4.48
N GLU A 86 26.91 -29.03 -5.81
CA GLU A 86 25.74 -29.11 -6.71
C GLU A 86 25.13 -30.51 -6.70
N GLY A 87 25.96 -31.56 -6.61
CA GLY A 87 25.50 -32.94 -6.48
C GLY A 87 24.73 -33.17 -5.17
N LEU A 88 25.25 -32.66 -4.05
CA LEU A 88 24.59 -32.74 -2.74
C LEU A 88 23.27 -31.97 -2.71
N GLU A 89 23.23 -30.76 -3.28
CA GLU A 89 22.00 -29.97 -3.39
C GLU A 89 20.94 -30.69 -4.25
N LYS A 90 21.32 -31.25 -5.41
CA LYS A 90 20.38 -32.02 -6.26
C LYS A 90 19.86 -33.29 -5.60
N ILE A 91 20.69 -34.00 -4.84
CA ILE A 91 20.22 -35.15 -4.04
C ILE A 91 19.27 -34.64 -2.95
N ALA A 92 19.71 -33.63 -2.21
CA ALA A 92 18.95 -33.05 -1.12
C ALA A 92 17.58 -32.58 -1.62
N GLU A 93 17.46 -31.93 -2.78
CA GLU A 93 16.20 -31.48 -3.41
C GLU A 93 15.19 -32.60 -3.71
N ARG A 94 15.63 -33.86 -3.86
CA ARG A 94 14.75 -34.98 -4.22
C ARG A 94 14.47 -35.96 -3.07
N MET A 95 15.30 -36.01 -2.04
CA MET A 95 15.05 -36.86 -0.86
C MET A 95 13.96 -36.30 0.08
N PRO A 96 13.28 -37.11 0.89
CA PRO A 96 12.36 -36.62 1.90
C PRO A 96 13.02 -35.65 2.91
N TYR A 97 12.24 -34.71 3.48
CA TYR A 97 12.73 -33.67 4.39
C TYR A 97 13.56 -34.23 5.56
N HIS A 98 13.02 -35.20 6.30
CA HIS A 98 13.72 -35.79 7.45
C HIS A 98 14.93 -36.66 7.08
N ASP A 99 14.94 -37.27 5.89
CA ASP A 99 16.10 -38.01 5.40
C ASP A 99 17.27 -37.06 5.16
N VAL A 100 17.01 -35.91 4.54
CA VAL A 100 18.03 -34.87 4.35
C VAL A 100 18.52 -34.34 5.70
N LEU A 101 17.64 -34.08 6.67
CA LEU A 101 18.04 -33.67 8.03
C LEU A 101 18.98 -34.69 8.69
N ARG A 102 18.71 -35.99 8.53
CA ARG A 102 19.59 -37.06 9.00
C ARG A 102 20.97 -36.96 8.35
N TYR A 103 21.05 -36.83 7.03
CA TYR A 103 22.33 -36.65 6.33
C TYR A 103 23.08 -35.39 6.78
N ILE A 104 22.37 -34.28 7.03
CA ILE A 104 22.97 -33.06 7.54
C ILE A 104 23.55 -33.27 8.94
N MET A 105 22.82 -33.95 9.82
CA MET A 105 23.24 -34.27 11.19
C MET A 105 24.47 -35.20 11.21
N ASP A 106 24.45 -36.24 10.38
CA ASP A 106 25.53 -37.24 10.32
C ASP A 106 26.84 -36.67 9.75
N HIS A 107 26.76 -35.76 8.77
CA HIS A 107 27.92 -35.24 8.02
C HIS A 107 28.23 -33.75 8.26
N ASN A 108 27.46 -33.06 9.09
CA ASN A 108 27.60 -31.63 9.40
C ASN A 108 27.44 -30.70 8.19
N TYR A 109 26.62 -31.10 7.22
CA TYR A 109 26.35 -30.31 6.01
C TYR A 109 25.31 -29.19 6.25
N PHE A 110 25.51 -28.37 7.28
CA PHE A 110 24.56 -27.33 7.68
C PHE A 110 24.28 -26.28 6.61
N PHE A 111 25.15 -26.16 5.60
CA PHE A 111 24.90 -25.30 4.44
C PHE A 111 23.66 -25.74 3.64
N LEU A 112 23.27 -27.02 3.71
CA LEU A 112 22.07 -27.58 3.07
C LEU A 112 20.76 -27.20 3.77
N PHE A 113 20.79 -26.53 4.94
CA PHE A 113 19.57 -26.00 5.57
C PHE A 113 18.79 -25.07 4.64
N LYS A 114 19.47 -24.31 3.77
CA LYS A 114 18.80 -23.49 2.77
C LYS A 114 18.02 -24.33 1.76
N THR A 115 18.59 -25.43 1.29
CA THR A 115 17.94 -26.36 0.35
C THR A 115 16.68 -26.98 0.95
N LEU A 116 16.67 -27.23 2.27
CA LEU A 116 15.52 -27.75 2.99
C LEU A 116 14.32 -26.80 3.04
N LEU A 117 14.52 -25.49 2.87
CA LEU A 117 13.43 -24.50 2.87
C LEU A 117 12.47 -24.69 1.69
N ASN A 118 12.96 -25.22 0.58
CA ASN A 118 12.21 -25.44 -0.67
C ASN A 118 11.54 -26.81 -0.74
N LYS A 119 11.57 -27.59 0.34
CA LYS A 119 11.06 -28.96 0.33
C LYS A 119 9.53 -28.98 0.20
N PRO A 120 8.96 -29.78 -0.72
CA PRO A 120 7.51 -29.86 -0.86
C PRO A 120 6.83 -30.49 0.37
N ASP A 121 7.57 -31.27 1.15
CA ASP A 121 7.15 -31.88 2.41
C ASP A 121 7.70 -31.16 3.66
N ALA A 122 8.29 -29.96 3.52
CA ALA A 122 8.74 -29.17 4.67
C ALA A 122 7.54 -28.76 5.55
N PRO A 123 7.69 -28.82 6.88
CA PRO A 123 6.67 -28.33 7.80
C PRO A 123 6.68 -26.79 7.85
N LEU A 124 5.78 -26.22 8.66
CA LEU A 124 5.74 -24.79 8.90
C LEU A 124 7.07 -24.26 9.51
N PRO A 125 7.45 -23.00 9.26
CA PRO A 125 8.78 -22.48 9.59
C PRO A 125 9.21 -22.62 11.06
N HIS A 126 8.27 -22.58 12.00
CA HIS A 126 8.56 -22.78 13.42
C HIS A 126 9.02 -24.20 13.72
N ILE A 127 8.46 -25.22 13.05
CA ILE A 127 8.90 -26.61 13.18
C ILE A 127 10.25 -26.79 12.52
N MET A 128 10.47 -26.17 11.34
CA MET A 128 11.76 -26.20 10.66
C MET A 128 12.89 -25.62 11.53
N TYR A 129 12.63 -24.52 12.23
CA TYR A 129 13.57 -23.95 13.19
C TYR A 129 13.96 -24.96 14.29
N GLU A 130 12.96 -25.58 14.92
CA GLU A 130 13.20 -26.60 15.95
C GLU A 130 14.00 -27.78 15.42
N ASP A 131 13.70 -28.23 14.20
CA ASP A 131 14.44 -29.33 13.57
C ASP A 131 15.88 -28.93 13.21
N PHE A 132 16.11 -27.69 12.76
CA PHE A 132 17.47 -27.17 12.56
C PHE A 132 18.27 -27.12 13.86
N MET A 133 17.65 -26.66 14.96
CA MET A 133 18.29 -26.63 16.27
C MET A 133 18.57 -28.04 16.81
N LYS A 134 17.65 -29.00 16.61
CA LYS A 134 17.89 -30.43 16.91
C LYS A 134 19.07 -30.99 16.10
N CYS A 135 19.13 -30.71 14.81
CA CYS A 135 20.25 -31.13 13.97
C CYS A 135 21.59 -30.57 14.46
N ARG A 136 21.63 -29.31 14.91
CA ARG A 136 22.84 -28.71 15.53
C ARG A 136 23.19 -29.35 16.88
N THR A 137 22.18 -29.78 17.64
CA THR A 137 22.37 -30.43 18.95
C THR A 137 22.96 -31.83 18.82
N PHE A 138 22.49 -32.62 17.85
CA PHE A 138 22.88 -34.01 17.67
C PHE A 138 23.88 -34.25 16.55
N SER A 139 24.52 -33.19 16.05
CA SER A 139 25.49 -33.30 14.97
C SER A 139 26.75 -34.05 15.39
N SER A 140 27.36 -34.76 14.43
CA SER A 140 28.55 -35.56 14.69
C SER A 140 29.80 -34.71 15.00
N LEU A 141 29.88 -33.49 14.48
CA LEU A 141 30.90 -32.50 14.82
C LEU A 141 30.28 -31.40 15.68
N GLN A 142 30.89 -31.12 16.82
CA GLN A 142 30.47 -30.09 17.76
C GLN A 142 31.51 -28.97 17.79
N ASN A 143 31.12 -27.78 17.32
CA ASN A 143 31.90 -26.57 17.50
C ASN A 143 31.66 -25.99 18.91
N PRO A 144 32.40 -24.93 19.33
CA PRO A 144 32.04 -24.19 20.54
C PRO A 144 30.57 -23.76 20.51
N PRO A 145 29.85 -23.81 21.63
CA PRO A 145 28.39 -23.64 21.66
C PRO A 145 27.91 -22.32 21.05
N GLU A 146 28.70 -21.25 21.20
CA GLU A 146 28.37 -19.92 20.66
C GLU A 146 28.32 -19.88 19.13
N GLU A 147 29.08 -20.75 18.46
CA GLU A 147 29.09 -20.89 17.00
C GLU A 147 28.23 -22.07 16.53
N GLN A 148 28.16 -23.13 17.32
CA GLN A 148 27.46 -24.36 16.99
C GLN A 148 25.95 -24.15 16.85
N PHE A 149 25.36 -23.40 17.80
CA PHE A 149 23.92 -23.18 17.89
C PHE A 149 23.49 -21.86 17.23
N ALA A 150 24.42 -21.06 16.74
CA ALA A 150 24.12 -19.85 15.98
C ALA A 150 23.76 -20.19 14.53
N LEU A 151 22.47 -20.04 14.18
CA LEU A 151 22.03 -20.16 12.80
C LEU A 151 22.40 -18.89 12.01
N PRO A 152 22.67 -19.00 10.70
CA PRO A 152 22.95 -17.83 9.87
C PRO A 152 21.78 -16.83 9.91
N PRO A 153 22.04 -15.51 10.07
CA PRO A 153 20.99 -14.49 10.07
C PRO A 153 20.09 -14.51 8.84
N THR A 154 20.65 -14.89 7.68
CA THR A 154 19.88 -15.04 6.43
C THR A 154 18.85 -16.17 6.52
N LEU A 155 19.19 -17.29 7.17
CA LEU A 155 18.27 -18.41 7.38
C LEU A 155 17.13 -18.02 8.32
N LEU A 156 17.46 -17.36 9.43
CA LEU A 156 16.48 -16.87 10.40
C LEU A 156 15.51 -15.85 9.78
N ARG A 157 16.04 -14.92 8.97
CA ARG A 157 15.25 -13.96 8.20
C ARG A 157 14.29 -14.66 7.25
N VAL A 158 14.74 -15.67 6.49
CA VAL A 158 13.87 -16.39 5.54
C VAL A 158 12.79 -17.17 6.28
N LEU A 159 13.10 -17.86 7.39
CA LEU A 159 12.10 -18.56 8.20
C LEU A 159 11.01 -17.61 8.71
N LEU A 160 11.38 -16.43 9.21
CA LEU A 160 10.40 -15.43 9.64
C LEU A 160 9.62 -14.82 8.46
N CYS A 161 10.25 -14.57 7.30
CA CYS A 161 9.53 -14.13 6.12
C CYS A 161 8.54 -15.19 5.61
N MET A 162 8.91 -16.48 5.63
CA MET A 162 7.97 -17.57 5.36
C MET A 162 6.82 -17.56 6.38
N ALA A 163 7.11 -17.29 7.66
CA ALA A 163 6.09 -17.21 8.69
C ALA A 163 5.14 -16.02 8.47
N ALA A 164 5.67 -14.86 8.06
CA ALA A 164 4.90 -13.70 7.65
C ALA A 164 4.02 -14.01 6.44
N TYR A 165 4.56 -14.68 5.41
CA TYR A 165 3.79 -15.12 4.24
C TYR A 165 2.63 -16.04 4.66
N GLN A 166 2.85 -16.96 5.59
CA GLN A 166 1.77 -17.78 6.17
C GLN A 166 0.76 -16.95 6.95
N CYS A 167 1.16 -15.89 7.66
CA CYS A 167 0.23 -14.99 8.34
C CYS A 167 -0.64 -14.16 7.37
N ILE A 168 -0.19 -13.93 6.13
CA ILE A 168 -1.02 -13.31 5.09
C ILE A 168 -2.16 -14.27 4.70
N LEU A 169 -1.84 -15.55 4.57
CA LEU A 169 -2.80 -16.59 4.18
C LEU A 169 -3.74 -16.96 5.34
N ASP A 170 -3.20 -17.06 6.55
CA ASP A 170 -3.93 -17.35 7.78
C ASP A 170 -3.43 -16.49 8.96
N PRO A 171 -4.16 -15.40 9.31
CA PRO A 171 -3.79 -14.53 10.42
C PRO A 171 -3.71 -15.23 11.79
N HIS A 172 -4.36 -16.38 11.98
CA HIS A 172 -4.35 -17.10 13.26
C HIS A 172 -2.99 -17.76 13.57
N TYR A 173 -2.17 -17.99 12.54
CA TYR A 173 -0.82 -18.50 12.70
C TYR A 173 0.10 -17.56 13.51
N PHE A 174 -0.26 -16.28 13.64
CA PHE A 174 0.51 -15.29 14.37
C PHE A 174 0.86 -15.69 15.82
N THR A 175 -0.06 -16.36 16.53
CA THR A 175 0.20 -16.79 17.92
C THR A 175 1.40 -17.75 17.99
N THR A 176 1.51 -18.65 17.02
CA THR A 176 2.66 -19.56 16.90
C THR A 176 3.92 -18.81 16.48
N CYS A 177 3.81 -17.83 15.58
CA CYS A 177 4.93 -16.95 15.21
C CYS A 177 5.47 -16.17 16.42
N GLN A 178 4.60 -15.74 17.33
CA GLN A 178 5.01 -15.05 18.56
C GLN A 178 5.80 -15.97 19.49
N LEU A 179 5.40 -17.24 19.62
CA LEU A 179 6.16 -18.24 20.38
C LEU A 179 7.53 -18.52 19.72
N LEU A 180 7.57 -18.65 18.39
CA LEU A 180 8.81 -18.78 17.64
C LEU A 180 9.74 -17.59 17.88
N PHE A 181 9.22 -16.36 17.78
CA PHE A 181 10.03 -15.16 17.95
C PHE A 181 10.62 -15.04 19.35
N ARG A 182 9.86 -15.36 20.40
CA ARG A 182 10.38 -15.42 21.78
C ARG A 182 11.52 -16.44 21.92
N ARG A 183 11.44 -17.59 21.26
CA ARG A 183 12.54 -18.58 21.26
C ARG A 183 13.76 -18.05 20.52
N LEU A 184 13.56 -17.45 19.35
CA LEU A 184 14.64 -16.82 18.59
C LEU A 184 15.35 -15.74 19.42
N GLU A 185 14.60 -14.86 20.08
CA GLU A 185 15.13 -13.79 20.93
C GLU A 185 16.00 -14.34 22.08
N GLN A 186 15.62 -15.49 22.65
CA GLN A 186 16.38 -16.14 23.72
C GLN A 186 17.59 -16.95 23.24
N GLN A 187 17.52 -17.51 22.02
CA GLN A 187 18.47 -18.52 21.54
C GLN A 187 19.41 -18.02 20.45
N GLN A 188 19.10 -16.91 19.77
CA GLN A 188 19.80 -16.43 18.58
C GLN A 188 20.12 -14.93 18.70
N THR A 189 21.04 -14.46 17.87
CA THR A 189 21.38 -13.03 17.80
C THR A 189 20.31 -12.25 17.04
N MET A 190 19.74 -11.22 17.69
CA MET A 190 18.74 -10.33 17.10
C MET A 190 19.36 -9.32 16.13
N THR A 191 19.58 -9.75 14.89
CA THR A 191 20.07 -8.88 13.80
C THR A 191 18.97 -8.01 13.20
N SER A 192 19.34 -6.99 12.42
CA SER A 192 18.41 -6.16 11.64
C SER A 192 17.46 -6.98 10.77
N GLY A 193 17.96 -8.03 10.11
CA GLY A 193 17.16 -8.94 9.28
C GLY A 193 16.08 -9.68 10.06
N VAL A 194 16.40 -10.15 11.27
CA VAL A 194 15.46 -10.87 12.14
C VAL A 194 14.40 -9.93 12.70
N LEU A 195 14.80 -8.76 13.22
CA LEU A 195 13.88 -7.76 13.76
C LEU A 195 12.96 -7.18 12.68
N SER A 196 13.49 -6.87 11.49
CA SER A 196 12.67 -6.41 10.36
C SER A 196 11.67 -7.49 9.93
N ALA A 197 12.09 -8.76 9.88
CA ALA A 197 11.20 -9.87 9.51
C ALA A 197 10.12 -10.12 10.58
N TRP A 198 10.40 -9.86 11.85
CA TRP A 198 9.39 -9.86 12.91
C TRP A 198 8.38 -8.71 12.74
N VAL A 199 8.85 -7.49 12.44
CA VAL A 199 7.97 -6.37 12.08
C VAL A 199 7.06 -6.76 10.91
N TYR A 200 7.58 -7.47 9.91
CA TYR A 200 6.79 -8.00 8.80
C TYR A 200 5.76 -9.05 9.25
N CYS A 201 6.09 -9.97 10.16
CA CYS A 201 5.12 -10.91 10.73
C CYS A 201 3.95 -10.19 11.43
N CYS A 202 4.25 -9.17 12.24
CA CYS A 202 3.24 -8.35 12.90
C CYS A 202 2.34 -7.64 11.88
N ALA A 203 2.92 -7.02 10.85
CA ALA A 203 2.17 -6.37 9.78
C ALA A 203 1.31 -7.37 8.97
N ALA A 204 1.86 -8.53 8.63
CA ALA A 204 1.13 -9.56 7.87
C ALA A 204 -0.12 -10.07 8.62
N SER A 205 -0.02 -10.24 9.94
CA SER A 205 -1.16 -10.62 10.79
C SER A 205 -2.17 -9.48 11.02
N GLY A 206 -1.83 -8.24 10.66
CA GLY A 206 -2.67 -7.07 10.84
C GLY A 206 -2.52 -6.33 12.16
N ARG A 207 -1.49 -6.64 12.95
CA ARG A 207 -1.19 -5.97 14.22
C ARG A 207 -0.37 -4.70 13.97
N VAL A 208 -1.06 -3.66 13.52
CA VAL A 208 -0.46 -2.40 13.09
C VAL A 208 0.32 -1.71 14.22
N ASP A 209 -0.31 -1.58 15.39
CA ASP A 209 0.29 -0.88 16.54
C ASP A 209 1.56 -1.61 17.03
N ASP A 210 1.51 -2.94 17.17
CA ASP A 210 2.67 -3.75 17.57
C ASP A 210 3.81 -3.68 16.54
N ALA A 211 3.47 -3.75 15.25
CA ALA A 211 4.48 -3.69 14.18
C ALA A 211 5.22 -2.35 14.19
N LEU A 212 4.50 -1.23 14.34
CA LEU A 212 5.10 0.10 14.41
C LEU A 212 5.84 0.33 15.72
N ALA A 213 5.39 -0.23 16.84
CA ALA A 213 6.11 -0.17 18.11
C ALA A 213 7.47 -0.87 18.02
N HIS A 214 7.54 -2.05 17.39
CA HIS A 214 8.81 -2.73 17.13
C HIS A 214 9.70 -1.97 16.14
N ALA A 215 9.12 -1.38 15.08
CA ALA A 215 9.88 -0.56 14.15
C ALA A 215 10.45 0.71 14.82
N LYS A 216 9.67 1.35 15.70
CA LYS A 216 10.10 2.46 16.55
C LYS A 216 11.21 2.04 17.50
N HIS A 217 11.09 0.87 18.14
CA HIS A 217 12.16 0.32 18.96
C HIS A 217 13.45 0.13 18.16
N MET A 218 13.37 -0.40 16.93
CA MET A 218 14.54 -0.50 16.04
C MET A 218 15.14 0.86 15.72
N ALA A 219 14.30 1.85 15.41
CA ALA A 219 14.75 3.22 15.15
C ALA A 219 15.47 3.79 16.39
N ASP A 220 14.87 3.67 17.57
CA ASP A 220 15.38 4.17 18.85
C ASP A 220 16.72 3.51 19.29
N HIS A 221 17.07 2.36 18.73
CA HIS A 221 18.35 1.66 18.93
C HIS A 221 19.27 1.71 17.70
N ASP A 222 19.00 2.59 16.73
CA ASP A 222 19.78 2.78 15.51
C ASP A 222 20.01 1.49 14.70
N VAL A 223 19.04 0.56 14.75
CA VAL A 223 19.06 -0.67 13.95
C VAL A 223 18.40 -0.40 12.59
N PRO A 224 19.13 -0.50 11.46
CA PRO A 224 18.57 -0.24 10.14
C PRO A 224 17.52 -1.28 9.75
N PHE A 225 16.51 -0.88 8.96
CA PHE A 225 15.53 -1.81 8.43
C PHE A 225 16.12 -2.61 7.25
N ASP A 226 15.93 -3.93 7.24
CA ASP A 226 16.49 -4.81 6.20
C ASP A 226 15.79 -4.58 4.85
N GLU A 227 16.57 -4.18 3.85
CA GLU A 227 16.10 -3.88 2.49
C GLU A 227 15.43 -5.08 1.79
N THR A 228 15.85 -6.31 2.08
CA THR A 228 15.25 -7.51 1.51
C THR A 228 13.87 -7.74 2.12
N VAL A 229 13.74 -7.60 3.44
CA VAL A 229 12.43 -7.68 4.12
C VAL A 229 11.51 -6.55 3.63
N PHE A 230 12.02 -5.33 3.50
CA PHE A 230 11.27 -4.20 2.95
C PHE A 230 10.72 -4.48 1.55
N SER A 231 11.52 -5.14 0.71
CA SER A 231 11.12 -5.53 -0.64
C SER A 231 10.06 -6.64 -0.64
N LEU A 232 10.20 -7.65 0.22
CA LEU A 232 9.24 -8.76 0.36
C LEU A 232 7.90 -8.29 0.93
N MET A 233 7.92 -7.38 1.91
CA MET A 233 6.71 -6.75 2.46
C MET A 233 5.88 -6.06 1.37
N GLN A 234 6.54 -5.52 0.34
CA GLN A 234 5.87 -4.86 -0.79
C GLN A 234 5.62 -5.80 -1.99
N HIS A 235 5.85 -7.09 -1.83
CA HIS A 235 5.54 -8.14 -2.79
C HIS A 235 4.78 -9.28 -2.08
N PRO A 236 3.55 -9.03 -1.59
CA PRO A 236 2.83 -9.96 -0.71
C PRO A 236 2.47 -11.30 -1.35
N SER A 237 2.57 -11.42 -2.67
CA SER A 237 2.33 -12.66 -3.42
C SER A 237 3.57 -13.50 -3.67
N VAL A 238 4.76 -12.97 -3.40
CA VAL A 238 6.03 -13.63 -3.73
C VAL A 238 6.47 -14.48 -2.55
N ASP A 239 6.67 -15.77 -2.81
CA ASP A 239 7.25 -16.70 -1.84
C ASP A 239 8.70 -16.27 -1.49
N PRO A 240 9.00 -15.96 -0.22
CA PRO A 240 10.34 -15.59 0.23
C PRO A 240 11.41 -16.63 -0.13
N VAL A 241 11.07 -17.92 -0.15
CA VAL A 241 12.03 -18.97 -0.50
C VAL A 241 12.37 -18.90 -1.98
N ALA A 242 11.39 -18.66 -2.83
CA ALA A 242 11.62 -18.45 -4.27
C ALA A 242 12.54 -17.24 -4.54
N VAL A 243 12.49 -16.19 -3.73
CA VAL A 243 13.39 -15.02 -3.84
C VAL A 243 14.82 -15.38 -3.43
N GLU A 244 15.00 -16.08 -2.31
CA GLU A 244 16.32 -16.53 -1.85
C GLU A 244 16.98 -17.47 -2.88
N HIS A 245 16.19 -18.26 -3.59
CA HIS A 245 16.64 -19.16 -4.66
C HIS A 245 16.64 -18.52 -6.07
N CYS A 246 16.43 -17.19 -6.17
CA CYS A 246 16.40 -16.45 -7.44
C CYS A 246 15.43 -17.02 -8.50
N ALA A 247 14.38 -17.73 -8.08
CA ALA A 247 13.40 -18.35 -8.96
C ALA A 247 12.36 -17.36 -9.50
N VAL A 248 12.31 -16.14 -8.95
CA VAL A 248 11.28 -15.13 -9.27
C VAL A 248 11.77 -14.12 -10.31
N TRP A 249 11.94 -14.59 -11.54
CA TRP A 249 12.51 -13.80 -12.63
C TRP A 249 11.65 -12.59 -13.05
N HIS A 250 10.33 -12.74 -13.11
CA HIS A 250 9.41 -11.71 -13.61
C HIS A 250 9.30 -10.45 -12.71
N SER A 251 9.51 -10.58 -11.41
CA SER A 251 9.40 -9.47 -10.44
C SER A 251 10.76 -9.03 -9.88
N ALA A 252 11.87 -9.65 -10.32
CA ALA A 252 13.22 -9.33 -9.86
C ALA A 252 13.56 -7.84 -10.02
N LYS A 253 13.11 -7.20 -11.12
CA LYS A 253 13.25 -5.75 -11.30
C LYS A 253 12.51 -4.96 -10.21
N GLY A 254 11.28 -5.36 -9.88
CA GLY A 254 10.47 -4.74 -8.82
C GLY A 254 11.13 -4.86 -7.45
N ILE A 255 11.58 -6.07 -7.11
CA ILE A 255 12.32 -6.36 -5.87
C ILE A 255 13.57 -5.47 -5.76
N LEU A 256 14.38 -5.38 -6.82
CA LEU A 256 15.57 -4.52 -6.84
C LEU A 256 15.25 -3.03 -6.72
N LEU A 257 14.17 -2.56 -7.37
CA LEU A 257 13.72 -1.17 -7.21
C LEU A 257 13.30 -0.88 -5.77
N GLN A 258 12.62 -1.82 -5.12
CA GLN A 258 12.19 -1.68 -3.73
C GLN A 258 13.36 -1.70 -2.76
N ARG A 259 14.34 -2.57 -2.97
CA ARG A 259 15.59 -2.57 -2.19
C ARG A 259 16.30 -1.22 -2.24
N ARG A 260 16.52 -0.69 -3.44
CA ARG A 260 17.12 0.64 -3.66
C ARG A 260 16.29 1.78 -3.07
N LEU A 261 14.96 1.67 -3.11
CA LEU A 261 14.08 2.64 -2.47
C LEU A 261 14.22 2.60 -0.95
N GLY A 262 14.25 1.41 -0.36
CA GLY A 262 14.49 1.21 1.07
C GLY A 262 15.82 1.81 1.52
N GLU A 263 16.91 1.53 0.79
CA GLU A 263 18.23 2.14 1.03
C GLU A 263 18.16 3.67 0.98
N ARG A 264 17.52 4.26 -0.04
CA ARG A 264 17.36 5.72 -0.16
C ARG A 264 16.52 6.35 0.95
N LEU A 265 15.47 5.67 1.40
CA LEU A 265 14.69 6.17 2.53
C LEU A 265 15.50 6.07 3.82
N GLN A 266 16.25 4.98 4.02
CA GLN A 266 17.10 4.77 5.20
C GLN A 266 18.27 5.77 5.29
N THR A 267 18.72 6.37 4.17
CA THR A 267 19.76 7.42 4.22
C THR A 267 19.30 8.74 4.82
N GLU A 268 18.01 9.05 4.75
CA GLU A 268 17.44 10.32 5.23
C GLU A 268 16.53 10.16 6.45
N TYR A 269 15.92 8.99 6.61
CA TYR A 269 14.93 8.69 7.64
C TYR A 269 15.34 7.46 8.45
N ARG A 270 14.72 7.33 9.63
CA ARG A 270 14.92 6.18 10.52
C ARG A 270 14.09 4.97 10.09
N SER A 271 14.38 3.83 10.70
CA SER A 271 13.80 2.53 10.38
C SER A 271 12.29 2.45 10.56
N ASP A 272 11.70 3.25 11.45
CA ASP A 272 10.26 3.35 11.68
C ASP A 272 9.52 4.01 10.51
N SER A 273 10.08 5.06 9.93
CA SER A 273 9.58 5.71 8.71
C SER A 273 9.63 4.75 7.50
N VAL A 274 10.74 4.02 7.35
CA VAL A 274 10.90 3.00 6.29
C VAL A 274 9.88 1.88 6.47
N ALA A 275 9.73 1.35 7.69
CA ALA A 275 8.77 0.30 7.98
C ALA A 275 7.32 0.76 7.76
N ALA A 276 6.95 1.97 8.20
CA ALA A 276 5.62 2.54 8.00
C ALA A 276 5.27 2.67 6.51
N HIS A 277 6.24 3.07 5.66
CA HIS A 277 6.08 3.08 4.21
C HIS A 277 5.76 1.68 3.67
N GLY A 278 6.58 0.69 4.05
CA GLY A 278 6.40 -0.71 3.64
C GLY A 278 5.04 -1.27 4.06
N MET A 279 4.61 -1.01 5.30
CA MET A 279 3.30 -1.42 5.82
C MET A 279 2.15 -0.78 5.04
N PHE A 280 2.24 0.51 4.72
CA PHE A 280 1.20 1.20 3.96
C PHE A 280 1.03 0.59 2.56
N VAL A 281 2.14 0.33 1.86
CA VAL A 281 2.13 -0.31 0.54
C VAL A 281 1.64 -1.76 0.62
N PHE A 282 2.09 -2.52 1.63
CA PHE A 282 1.62 -3.88 1.89
C PHE A 282 0.11 -3.95 2.05
N TYR A 283 -0.49 -3.11 2.90
CA TYR A 283 -1.94 -3.10 3.10
C TYR A 283 -2.71 -2.55 1.90
N ALA A 284 -2.09 -1.71 1.05
CA ALA A 284 -2.67 -1.32 -0.23
C ALA A 284 -2.72 -2.51 -1.21
N LEU A 285 -1.63 -3.28 -1.30
CA LEU A 285 -1.49 -4.42 -2.20
C LEU A 285 -2.30 -5.65 -1.74
N THR A 286 -2.53 -5.82 -0.44
CA THR A 286 -3.40 -6.89 0.11
C THR A 286 -4.87 -6.48 0.24
N LEU A 287 -5.26 -5.34 -0.34
CA LEU A 287 -6.62 -4.79 -0.31
C LEU A 287 -7.18 -4.56 1.12
N SER A 288 -6.31 -4.55 2.13
CA SER A 288 -6.62 -4.31 3.53
C SER A 288 -6.66 -2.81 3.82
N HIS A 289 -7.53 -2.08 3.11
CA HIS A 289 -7.56 -0.62 3.13
C HIS A 289 -7.82 0.00 4.51
N VAL A 290 -8.54 -0.70 5.39
CA VAL A 290 -8.74 -0.25 6.77
C VAL A 290 -7.40 -0.21 7.51
N LYS A 291 -6.66 -1.33 7.52
CA LYS A 291 -5.34 -1.45 8.15
C LYS A 291 -4.33 -0.47 7.54
N LYS A 292 -4.41 -0.23 6.22
CA LYS A 292 -3.61 0.79 5.52
C LYS A 292 -3.76 2.19 6.17
N TRP A 293 -4.97 2.63 6.48
CA TRP A 293 -5.20 3.93 7.14
C TRP A 293 -4.86 3.90 8.63
N GLU A 294 -5.00 2.75 9.27
CA GLU A 294 -4.59 2.53 10.66
C GLU A 294 -3.07 2.70 10.85
N VAL A 295 -2.24 2.40 9.85
CA VAL A 295 -0.79 2.69 9.88
C VAL A 295 -0.53 4.17 10.17
N ILE A 296 -1.33 5.07 9.58
CA ILE A 296 -1.17 6.51 9.76
C ILE A 296 -1.62 6.94 11.15
N ARG A 297 -2.76 6.41 11.63
CA ARG A 297 -3.25 6.64 13.00
C ARG A 297 -2.18 6.24 14.01
N ALA A 298 -1.67 5.02 13.89
CA ALA A 298 -0.68 4.44 14.78
C ALA A 298 0.65 5.19 14.73
N ALA A 299 1.14 5.54 13.53
CA ALA A 299 2.38 6.30 13.35
C ALA A 299 2.34 7.64 14.09
N VAL A 300 1.24 8.40 13.99
CA VAL A 300 1.09 9.67 14.73
C VAL A 300 1.03 9.44 16.23
N SER A 301 0.30 8.42 16.69
CA SER A 301 0.19 8.12 18.12
C SER A 301 1.52 7.70 18.76
N LEU A 302 2.39 7.05 18.00
CA LEU A 302 3.73 6.61 18.43
C LEU A 302 4.81 7.67 18.19
N GLY A 303 4.48 8.80 17.54
CA GLY A 303 5.43 9.86 17.22
C GLY A 303 6.42 9.50 16.10
N VAL A 304 6.03 8.62 15.17
CA VAL A 304 6.83 8.25 14.00
C VAL A 304 6.74 9.35 12.93
N SER A 305 7.89 9.92 12.55
CA SER A 305 7.97 10.89 11.45
C SER A 305 7.97 10.16 10.11
N LEU A 306 7.00 10.45 9.25
CA LEU A 306 6.88 9.81 7.94
C LEU A 306 7.70 10.55 6.88
N SER A 307 8.25 9.80 5.92
CA SER A 307 8.98 10.40 4.79
C SER A 307 8.10 11.20 3.85
N GLU A 308 8.66 12.23 3.20
CA GLU A 308 7.94 13.04 2.20
C GLU A 308 7.33 12.17 1.09
N ARG A 309 8.05 11.13 0.66
CA ARG A 309 7.53 10.13 -0.29
C ARG A 309 6.29 9.42 0.24
N THR A 310 6.29 9.02 1.50
CA THR A 310 5.14 8.38 2.14
C THR A 310 3.98 9.36 2.17
N LEU A 311 4.19 10.59 2.64
CA LEU A 311 3.14 11.61 2.68
C LEU A 311 2.52 11.87 1.29
N ALA A 312 3.33 11.98 0.24
CA ALA A 312 2.83 12.12 -1.13
C ALA A 312 2.01 10.90 -1.58
N LEU A 313 2.48 9.68 -1.29
CA LEU A 313 1.75 8.44 -1.58
C LEU A 313 0.40 8.39 -0.86
N LEU A 314 0.37 8.73 0.43
CA LEU A 314 -0.85 8.81 1.23
C LEU A 314 -1.89 9.73 0.57
N VAL A 315 -1.46 10.90 0.10
CA VAL A 315 -2.35 11.90 -0.51
C VAL A 315 -2.91 11.40 -1.83
N GLU A 316 -2.08 10.80 -2.69
CA GLU A 316 -2.54 10.27 -3.97
C GLU A 316 -3.50 9.07 -3.80
N VAL A 317 -3.25 8.20 -2.80
CA VAL A 317 -4.15 7.11 -2.46
C VAL A 317 -5.47 7.65 -1.87
N TYR A 318 -5.41 8.63 -0.96
CA TYR A 318 -6.59 9.31 -0.43
C TYR A 318 -7.42 9.95 -1.55
N ALA A 319 -6.76 10.55 -2.54
CA ALA A 319 -7.41 11.14 -3.70
C ALA A 319 -8.13 10.10 -4.55
N ARG A 320 -7.51 8.94 -4.80
CA ARG A 320 -8.11 7.82 -5.55
C ARG A 320 -9.29 7.20 -4.84
N GLU A 321 -9.18 7.01 -3.53
CA GLU A 321 -10.27 6.54 -2.70
C GLU A 321 -11.31 7.62 -2.42
N LYS A 322 -11.07 8.86 -2.86
CA LYS A 322 -11.92 10.04 -2.61
C LYS A 322 -12.19 10.26 -1.12
N GLY A 323 -11.26 9.84 -0.26
CA GLY A 323 -11.41 9.86 1.19
C GLY A 323 -12.57 9.01 1.72
N LEU A 324 -13.05 8.03 0.96
CA LEU A 324 -14.21 7.22 1.35
C LEU A 324 -13.90 6.24 2.49
N ARG A 325 -12.64 5.78 2.60
CA ARG A 325 -12.20 4.76 3.56
C ARG A 325 -11.44 5.35 4.75
N CYS A 326 -11.66 6.62 5.07
CA CYS A 326 -10.91 7.34 6.08
C CYS A 326 -11.88 7.79 7.18
N GLY A 327 -11.58 7.43 8.43
CA GLY A 327 -12.35 7.87 9.60
C GLY A 327 -11.85 9.20 10.19
N PRO A 328 -12.55 9.77 11.18
CA PRO A 328 -12.16 11.05 11.78
C PRO A 328 -10.79 10.99 12.46
N LYS A 329 -10.45 9.89 13.15
CA LYS A 329 -9.13 9.70 13.78
C LYS A 329 -8.00 9.70 12.74
N THR A 330 -8.19 9.01 11.61
CA THR A 330 -7.20 8.94 10.53
C THR A 330 -7.07 10.27 9.78
N VAL A 331 -8.17 11.02 9.57
CA VAL A 331 -8.11 12.38 9.00
C VAL A 331 -7.33 13.32 9.91
N ARG A 332 -7.56 13.28 11.23
CA ARG A 332 -6.82 14.13 12.19
C ARG A 332 -5.32 13.81 12.20
N ALA A 333 -4.96 12.53 12.25
CA ALA A 333 -3.58 12.08 12.14
C ALA A 333 -2.94 12.54 10.83
N PHE A 334 -3.64 12.38 9.70
CA PHE A 334 -3.13 12.76 8.40
C PHE A 334 -2.94 14.27 8.25
N ALA A 335 -3.88 15.07 8.76
CA ALA A 335 -3.76 16.53 8.79
C ALA A 335 -2.56 16.99 9.65
N SER A 336 -2.33 16.36 10.81
CA SER A 336 -1.17 16.66 11.67
C SER A 336 0.16 16.39 10.95
N LEU A 337 0.28 15.24 10.27
CA LEU A 337 1.47 14.89 9.48
C LEU A 337 1.71 15.88 8.33
N LEU A 338 0.65 16.25 7.60
CA LEU A 338 0.78 17.20 6.49
C LEU A 338 1.09 18.62 6.94
N ALA A 339 0.61 19.03 8.13
CA ALA A 339 0.97 20.32 8.71
C ALA A 339 2.46 20.40 9.08
N ARG A 340 3.04 19.30 9.53
CA ARG A 340 4.47 19.20 9.86
C ARG A 340 5.34 19.17 8.60
N ASP A 341 5.11 18.20 7.72
CA ASP A 341 6.08 17.87 6.64
C ASP A 341 5.45 17.80 5.23
N GLY A 342 4.14 18.03 5.10
CA GLY A 342 3.43 17.99 3.81
C GLY A 342 3.52 19.28 2.99
N THR A 343 2.88 19.33 1.82
CA THR A 343 2.68 20.61 1.11
C THR A 343 1.38 21.25 1.55
N VAL A 344 1.27 22.58 1.42
CA VAL A 344 0.03 23.29 1.73
C VAL A 344 -1.14 22.81 0.86
N GLY A 345 -0.89 22.50 -0.42
CA GLY A 345 -1.89 21.96 -1.33
C GLY A 345 -2.42 20.59 -0.89
N HIS A 346 -1.54 19.71 -0.40
CA HIS A 346 -1.93 18.41 0.16
C HIS A 346 -2.79 18.57 1.42
N LEU A 347 -2.39 19.43 2.36
CA LEU A 347 -3.15 19.67 3.59
C LEU A 347 -4.54 20.22 3.28
N LEU A 348 -4.63 21.23 2.42
CA LEU A 348 -5.90 21.80 1.97
C LEU A 348 -6.78 20.75 1.28
N PHE A 349 -6.20 19.94 0.39
CA PHE A 349 -6.94 18.87 -0.30
C PHE A 349 -7.57 17.88 0.69
N VAL A 350 -6.80 17.40 1.67
CA VAL A 350 -7.28 16.42 2.66
C VAL A 350 -8.42 17.01 3.49
N LEU A 351 -8.24 18.22 4.03
CA LEU A 351 -9.23 18.88 4.86
C LEU A 351 -10.50 19.24 4.07
N LEU A 352 -10.39 19.82 2.88
CA LEU A 352 -11.53 20.14 2.02
C LEU A 352 -12.32 18.89 1.63
N ARG A 353 -11.62 17.80 1.28
CA ARG A 353 -12.26 16.53 0.94
C ARG A 353 -12.97 15.92 2.15
N ALA A 354 -12.38 15.99 3.35
CA ALA A 354 -13.02 15.52 4.57
C ALA A 354 -14.32 16.28 4.85
N ARG A 355 -14.27 17.63 4.82
CA ARG A 355 -15.47 18.47 4.99
C ARG A 355 -16.53 18.22 3.92
N LYS A 356 -16.12 17.98 2.67
CA LYS A 356 -17.04 17.59 1.59
C LYS A 356 -17.69 16.23 1.86
N ASN A 357 -16.92 15.24 2.31
CA ASN A 357 -17.44 13.91 2.62
C ASN A 357 -18.40 13.92 3.81
N GLU A 358 -18.18 14.76 4.82
CA GLU A 358 -19.11 14.95 5.95
C GLU A 358 -20.49 15.48 5.52
N LEU A 359 -20.58 16.16 4.37
CA LEU A 359 -21.83 16.65 3.79
C LEU A 359 -22.52 15.65 2.86
N LEU A 360 -21.81 14.62 2.42
CA LEU A 360 -22.37 13.63 1.51
C LEU A 360 -23.40 12.77 2.23
N PRO A 361 -24.52 12.44 1.56
CA PRO A 361 -25.61 11.73 2.19
C PRO A 361 -25.21 10.29 2.60
N GLU A 362 -24.19 9.71 1.98
CA GLU A 362 -23.62 8.41 2.37
C GLU A 362 -22.93 8.42 3.75
N PHE A 363 -22.46 9.56 4.24
CA PHE A 363 -21.80 9.67 5.54
C PHE A 363 -22.70 10.27 6.63
N GLN A 364 -23.97 10.55 6.32
CA GLN A 364 -24.93 11.01 7.31
C GLN A 364 -25.16 9.93 8.40
N GLY A 365 -25.10 10.34 9.66
CA GLY A 365 -25.23 9.46 10.83
C GLY A 365 -23.89 9.00 11.42
N LEU A 366 -22.79 9.29 10.74
CA LEU A 366 -21.46 8.91 11.18
C LEU A 366 -20.73 10.08 11.87
N PRO A 367 -19.83 9.84 12.84
CA PRO A 367 -19.15 10.90 13.57
C PRO A 367 -18.30 11.77 12.64
N ARG A 368 -18.41 13.09 12.84
CA ARG A 368 -17.64 14.10 12.10
C ARG A 368 -16.19 14.17 12.59
N THR A 369 -15.33 14.76 11.78
CA THR A 369 -13.95 15.09 12.17
C THR A 369 -13.97 16.33 13.05
N VAL A 370 -13.73 16.13 14.34
CA VAL A 370 -13.60 17.20 15.33
C VAL A 370 -12.20 17.14 15.93
N PHE A 371 -11.42 18.20 15.75
CA PHE A 371 -10.10 18.33 16.34
C PHE A 371 -10.24 18.75 17.81
N SER A 372 -9.48 18.14 18.71
CA SER A 372 -9.35 18.62 20.08
C SER A 372 -8.61 19.97 20.11
N GLU A 373 -8.79 20.76 21.16
CA GLU A 373 -8.11 22.07 21.27
C GLU A 373 -6.58 21.94 21.24
N ALA A 374 -6.03 20.86 21.80
CA ALA A 374 -4.60 20.56 21.70
C ALA A 374 -4.15 20.25 20.26
N GLU A 375 -4.92 19.47 19.51
CA GLU A 375 -4.63 19.17 18.09
C GLU A 375 -4.76 20.41 17.20
N LYS A 376 -5.80 21.23 17.43
CA LYS A 376 -5.98 22.52 16.74
C LYS A 376 -4.78 23.42 16.97
N ALA A 377 -4.34 23.56 18.22
CA ALA A 377 -3.18 24.36 18.57
C ALA A 377 -1.89 23.84 17.91
N ASP A 378 -1.63 22.54 17.95
CA ASP A 378 -0.42 21.94 17.34
C ASP A 378 -0.40 22.15 15.81
N ILE A 379 -1.50 21.87 15.12
CA ILE A 379 -1.61 22.06 13.67
C ILE A 379 -1.40 23.53 13.30
N LEU A 380 -2.08 24.46 13.97
CA LEU A 380 -1.96 25.89 13.68
C LEU A 380 -0.57 26.43 14.02
N GLN A 381 0.04 25.98 15.12
CA GLN A 381 1.42 26.35 15.46
C GLN A 381 2.42 25.82 14.42
N CYS A 382 2.23 24.60 13.89
CA CYS A 382 3.04 24.06 12.80
C CYS A 382 2.89 24.91 11.53
N VAL A 383 1.65 25.21 11.13
CA VAL A 383 1.33 26.05 9.97
C VAL A 383 1.94 27.44 10.10
N GLU A 384 1.83 28.08 11.26
CA GLU A 384 2.40 29.42 11.50
C GLU A 384 3.93 29.41 11.47
N ARG A 385 4.57 28.37 12.01
CA ARG A 385 6.03 28.20 11.89
C ARG A 385 6.45 28.07 10.43
N ARG A 386 5.72 27.30 9.62
CA ARG A 386 6.02 27.11 8.20
C ARG A 386 5.74 28.34 7.35
N ALA A 387 4.68 29.08 7.64
CA ALA A 387 4.34 30.34 6.96
C ALA A 387 5.43 31.43 7.06
N ARG A 388 6.34 31.34 8.04
CA ARG A 388 7.52 32.21 8.14
C ARG A 388 8.52 31.98 7.00
N ARG A 389 8.53 30.78 6.42
CA ARG A 389 9.48 30.34 5.37
C ARG A 389 8.81 30.06 4.03
N GLU A 390 7.54 29.67 4.04
CA GLU A 390 6.80 29.21 2.87
C GLU A 390 5.60 30.11 2.59
N ASP A 391 5.64 30.83 1.47
CA ASP A 391 4.58 31.77 1.07
C ASP A 391 3.23 31.08 0.85
N GLY A 392 3.24 29.83 0.37
CA GLY A 392 2.03 29.03 0.19
C GLY A 392 1.28 28.81 1.50
N PHE A 393 1.98 28.45 2.59
CA PHE A 393 1.37 28.33 3.92
C PHE A 393 0.89 29.68 4.44
N ARG A 394 1.68 30.75 4.25
CA ARG A 394 1.29 32.11 4.67
C ARG A 394 -0.02 32.55 4.03
N ALA A 395 -0.17 32.33 2.72
CA ALA A 395 -1.40 32.65 2.00
C ALA A 395 -2.59 31.77 2.44
N ALA A 396 -2.36 30.51 2.82
CA ALA A 396 -3.41 29.58 3.19
C ALA A 396 -3.86 29.66 4.66
N ILE A 397 -3.17 30.39 5.54
CA ILE A 397 -3.48 30.44 6.99
C ILE A 397 -4.97 30.67 7.27
N PRO A 398 -5.66 31.68 6.68
CA PRO A 398 -7.06 31.93 7.00
C PRO A 398 -7.96 30.75 6.64
N LEU A 399 -7.68 30.09 5.50
CA LEU A 399 -8.44 28.94 5.03
C LEU A 399 -8.19 27.70 5.90
N LEU A 400 -6.93 27.47 6.29
CA LEU A 400 -6.56 26.37 7.19
C LEU A 400 -7.16 26.55 8.58
N ARG A 401 -7.14 27.77 9.14
CA ARG A 401 -7.82 28.09 10.40
C ARG A 401 -9.31 27.77 10.31
N ALA A 402 -9.98 28.25 9.27
CA ALA A 402 -11.40 27.97 9.07
C ALA A 402 -11.69 26.46 8.95
N LEU A 403 -10.88 25.70 8.20
CA LEU A 403 -11.08 24.25 8.03
C LEU A 403 -10.89 23.45 9.33
N VAL A 404 -9.98 23.88 10.20
CA VAL A 404 -9.61 23.19 11.45
C VAL A 404 -10.49 23.63 12.62
N GLN A 405 -10.91 24.89 12.67
CA GLN A 405 -11.72 25.46 13.76
C GLN A 405 -13.22 25.29 13.55
N GLU A 406 -13.70 25.30 12.31
CA GLU A 406 -15.13 25.18 12.02
C GLU A 406 -15.59 23.73 12.16
N ASP A 407 -16.44 23.46 13.15
CA ASP A 407 -16.98 22.12 13.39
C ASP A 407 -18.15 21.78 12.46
N ASP A 408 -18.82 22.78 11.88
CA ASP A 408 -19.89 22.57 10.89
C ASP A 408 -19.46 22.86 9.45
N PRO A 409 -19.28 21.82 8.60
CA PRO A 409 -18.87 22.01 7.21
C PRO A 409 -19.84 22.88 6.40
N ARG A 410 -21.13 22.93 6.76
CA ARG A 410 -22.10 23.80 6.06
C ARG A 410 -21.75 25.27 6.25
N HIS A 411 -21.45 25.68 7.48
CA HIS A 411 -21.05 27.05 7.79
C HIS A 411 -19.78 27.44 7.03
N PHE A 412 -18.78 26.54 7.01
CA PHE A 412 -17.56 26.73 6.23
C PHE A 412 -17.82 26.99 4.73
N PHE A 413 -18.58 26.11 4.05
CA PHE A 413 -18.83 26.28 2.61
C PHE A 413 -19.74 27.47 2.30
N HIS A 414 -20.67 27.83 3.19
CA HIS A 414 -21.45 29.05 3.05
C HIS A 414 -20.57 30.31 3.15
N ALA A 415 -19.65 30.36 4.12
CA ALA A 415 -18.69 31.45 4.26
C ALA A 415 -17.76 31.54 3.03
N LEU A 416 -17.23 30.40 2.57
CA LEU A 416 -16.39 30.33 1.38
C LEU A 416 -17.12 30.85 0.13
N ASN A 417 -18.37 30.43 -0.09
CA ASN A 417 -19.18 30.91 -1.21
C ASN A 417 -19.44 32.42 -1.14
N ARG A 418 -19.73 32.98 0.04
CA ARG A 418 -19.91 34.43 0.20
C ARG A 418 -18.65 35.21 -0.18
N VAL A 419 -17.47 34.74 0.21
CA VAL A 419 -16.20 35.39 -0.14
C VAL A 419 -15.96 35.33 -1.65
N VAL A 420 -16.17 34.17 -2.28
CA VAL A 420 -15.99 34.02 -3.73
C VAL A 420 -16.98 34.90 -4.51
N CYS A 421 -18.26 34.92 -4.14
CA CYS A 421 -19.27 35.76 -4.78
C CYS A 421 -19.03 37.26 -4.54
N GLY A 422 -18.62 37.66 -3.33
CA GLY A 422 -18.31 39.06 -2.99
C GLY A 422 -17.14 39.63 -3.79
N THR A 423 -16.15 38.80 -4.14
CA THR A 423 -15.01 39.23 -4.96
C THR A 423 -15.36 39.46 -6.43
N ASN A 424 -16.40 38.81 -6.96
CA ASN A 424 -16.83 39.01 -8.35
C ASN A 424 -17.69 40.28 -8.52
N ASN A 425 -18.34 40.78 -7.46
CA ASN A 425 -19.21 41.96 -7.52
C ASN A 425 -18.48 43.28 -7.23
N ARG A 426 -17.26 43.26 -6.69
CA ARG A 426 -16.47 44.49 -6.44
C ARG A 426 -15.64 44.98 -7.63
N SER A 427 -15.51 44.18 -8.70
CA SER A 427 -14.76 44.57 -9.90
C SER A 427 -15.61 45.21 -11.02
N SER A 428 -16.86 45.61 -10.74
CA SER A 428 -17.75 46.23 -11.74
C SER A 428 -18.45 47.51 -11.26
N ILE A 429 -17.97 48.17 -10.21
CA ILE A 429 -18.47 49.50 -9.86
C ILE A 429 -17.73 50.51 -10.72
N GLY A 430 -18.40 50.91 -11.79
CA GLY A 430 -17.99 51.94 -12.73
C GLY A 430 -17.70 53.24 -12.01
N VAL A 431 -16.57 53.82 -12.42
CA VAL A 431 -16.17 55.20 -12.14
C VAL A 431 -17.17 56.10 -12.85
N ASP A 432 -18.11 56.68 -12.09
CA ASP A 432 -18.83 57.88 -12.49
C ASP A 432 -18.64 58.94 -11.41
N SER A 433 -18.28 60.12 -11.90
CA SER A 433 -17.82 61.32 -11.23
C SER A 433 -18.89 62.01 -10.39
N SER A 434 -18.54 62.49 -9.19
CA SER A 434 -18.77 63.88 -8.78
C SER A 434 -18.28 64.21 -7.36
N VAL A 435 -17.22 65.03 -7.30
CA VAL A 435 -17.18 66.32 -6.57
C VAL A 435 -17.67 66.36 -5.11
N ASN A 436 -16.74 66.29 -4.13
CA ASN A 436 -16.41 67.39 -3.18
C ASN A 436 -15.66 66.93 -1.91
N ASN A 437 -14.49 67.55 -1.73
CA ASN A 437 -13.81 68.04 -0.52
C ASN A 437 -13.61 67.16 0.74
N ASP A 438 -12.33 67.17 1.13
CA ASP A 438 -11.79 67.19 2.50
C ASP A 438 -11.92 65.95 3.39
N ALA A 439 -10.93 65.05 3.31
CA ALA A 439 -10.11 64.59 4.45
C ALA A 439 -9.18 63.42 4.05
N ALA A 440 -7.86 63.64 4.17
CA ALA A 440 -6.75 62.71 4.35
C ALA A 440 -6.85 61.24 3.86
N PRO A 441 -6.01 60.81 2.89
CA PRO A 441 -5.94 59.41 2.45
C PRO A 441 -4.73 58.71 3.07
N VAL A 442 -4.92 57.88 4.12
CA VAL A 442 -3.88 56.92 4.53
C VAL A 442 -4.58 55.67 5.11
N HIS A 443 -4.23 54.48 4.59
CA HIS A 443 -4.51 53.12 5.12
C HIS A 443 -5.54 52.18 4.44
N ALA A 444 -6.31 52.57 3.42
CA ALA A 444 -7.27 51.62 2.81
C ALA A 444 -6.73 50.75 1.65
N LEU A 445 -5.57 51.10 1.07
CA LEU A 445 -5.04 50.43 -0.14
C LEU A 445 -4.22 49.15 0.13
N SER A 446 -3.92 48.82 1.39
CA SER A 446 -3.12 47.64 1.78
C SER A 446 -3.96 46.36 1.92
N ASP A 447 -5.23 46.48 2.29
CA ASP A 447 -6.08 45.33 2.61
C ASP A 447 -6.72 44.70 1.37
N GLU A 448 -7.08 45.50 0.36
CA GLU A 448 -7.66 44.96 -0.89
C GLU A 448 -6.62 44.25 -1.77
N GLN A 449 -5.37 44.74 -1.79
CA GLN A 449 -4.26 44.03 -2.44
C GLN A 449 -3.90 42.74 -1.70
N SER A 450 -3.95 42.74 -0.37
CA SER A 450 -3.74 41.54 0.45
C SER A 450 -4.84 40.50 0.24
N LEU A 451 -6.11 40.92 0.11
CA LEU A 451 -7.25 40.04 -0.18
C LEU A 451 -7.25 39.51 -1.61
N GLN A 452 -6.96 40.35 -2.62
CA GLN A 452 -6.80 39.87 -4.00
C GLN A 452 -5.61 38.91 -4.13
N PHE A 453 -4.49 39.17 -3.45
CA PHE A 453 -3.35 38.26 -3.41
C PHE A 453 -3.73 36.94 -2.72
N LEU A 454 -4.48 36.99 -1.62
CA LEU A 454 -5.05 35.82 -0.93
C LEU A 454 -5.97 35.03 -1.86
N VAL A 455 -6.89 35.69 -2.57
CA VAL A 455 -7.84 35.05 -3.48
C VAL A 455 -7.11 34.46 -4.70
N THR A 456 -6.08 35.12 -5.22
CA THR A 456 -5.31 34.64 -6.38
C THR A 456 -4.40 33.47 -5.98
N SER A 457 -3.76 33.55 -4.81
CA SER A 457 -2.93 32.49 -4.23
C SER A 457 -3.76 31.27 -3.83
N VAL A 458 -4.91 31.49 -3.18
CA VAL A 458 -5.89 30.44 -2.85
C VAL A 458 -6.48 29.85 -4.13
N ARG A 459 -6.77 30.63 -5.18
CA ARG A 459 -7.17 30.09 -6.50
C ARG A 459 -6.05 29.23 -7.13
N GLY A 460 -4.79 29.62 -6.99
CA GLY A 460 -3.63 28.83 -7.42
C GLY A 460 -3.55 27.49 -6.69
N LEU A 461 -3.64 27.52 -5.35
CA LEU A 461 -3.65 26.32 -4.51
C LEU A 461 -4.88 25.44 -4.77
N LEU A 462 -6.06 26.04 -4.97
CA LEU A 462 -7.26 25.32 -5.35
C LEU A 462 -7.16 24.68 -6.75
N ARG A 463 -6.35 25.23 -7.66
CA ARG A 463 -6.05 24.54 -8.93
C ARG A 463 -5.21 23.28 -8.70
N GLU A 464 -4.26 23.27 -7.77
CA GLU A 464 -3.52 22.05 -7.39
C GLU A 464 -4.44 21.00 -6.75
N VAL A 465 -5.36 21.44 -5.88
CA VAL A 465 -6.44 20.59 -5.33
C VAL A 465 -7.32 20.03 -6.46
N ASP A 466 -7.66 20.85 -7.45
CA ASP A 466 -8.49 20.48 -8.59
C ASP A 466 -7.73 19.59 -9.60
N THR A 467 -6.40 19.72 -9.74
CA THR A 467 -5.59 18.78 -10.53
C THR A 467 -5.54 17.40 -9.86
N LEU A 468 -5.36 17.34 -8.53
CA LEU A 468 -5.45 16.11 -7.75
C LEU A 468 -6.85 15.46 -7.84
N GLU A 469 -7.92 16.27 -7.83
CA GLU A 469 -9.27 15.75 -8.04
C GLU A 469 -9.50 15.26 -9.48
N LYS A 470 -8.98 15.96 -10.49
CA LYS A 470 -9.09 15.58 -11.91
C LYS A 470 -8.29 14.32 -12.25
N THR A 471 -7.08 14.15 -11.70
CA THR A 471 -6.28 12.92 -11.89
C THR A 471 -6.99 11.72 -11.30
N SER A 472 -7.58 11.87 -10.10
CA SER A 472 -8.44 10.85 -9.48
C SER A 472 -9.64 10.48 -10.38
N ARG A 473 -10.30 11.46 -11.01
CA ARG A 473 -11.46 11.20 -11.91
C ARG A 473 -11.08 10.57 -13.24
N ARG A 474 -10.04 11.06 -13.93
CA ARG A 474 -9.65 10.59 -15.28
C ARG A 474 -9.28 9.12 -15.31
N GLU A 475 -8.78 8.59 -14.20
CA GLU A 475 -8.39 7.18 -14.13
C GLU A 475 -9.48 6.27 -13.60
N ALA A 476 -10.35 6.75 -12.71
CA ALA A 476 -11.56 6.05 -12.32
C ALA A 476 -12.48 5.75 -13.53
N VAL A 477 -12.50 6.62 -14.55
CA VAL A 477 -13.25 6.39 -15.80
C VAL A 477 -12.61 5.29 -16.65
N LYS A 478 -11.29 5.10 -16.59
CA LYS A 478 -10.59 4.02 -17.32
C LYS A 478 -10.83 2.65 -16.68
N THR A 479 -10.81 2.56 -15.36
CA THR A 479 -11.11 1.32 -14.63
C THR A 479 -12.60 0.99 -14.60
N SER A 480 -13.48 1.99 -14.48
CA SER A 480 -14.94 1.80 -14.53
C SER A 480 -15.46 1.36 -15.90
N ARG A 481 -14.94 1.90 -17.02
CA ARG A 481 -15.32 1.42 -18.36
C ARG A 481 -14.88 -0.02 -18.65
N ALA A 482 -13.89 -0.54 -17.94
CA ALA A 482 -13.44 -1.93 -18.06
C ALA A 482 -14.25 -2.89 -17.15
N ALA A 483 -14.60 -2.46 -15.93
CA ALA A 483 -15.37 -3.28 -14.97
C ALA A 483 -16.88 -3.36 -15.30
N VAL A 484 -17.47 -2.31 -15.89
CA VAL A 484 -18.92 -2.27 -16.24
C VAL A 484 -19.30 -3.25 -17.37
N ARG A 485 -18.33 -3.94 -18.00
CA ARG A 485 -18.61 -5.01 -18.98
C ARG A 485 -18.47 -6.44 -18.43
N ALA A 486 -18.08 -6.64 -17.17
CA ALA A 486 -17.70 -7.97 -16.66
C ALA A 486 -18.46 -8.45 -15.41
N GLU A 487 -19.33 -7.64 -14.81
CA GLU A 487 -20.16 -8.06 -13.67
C GLU A 487 -21.65 -7.91 -13.99
N LYS A 488 -22.34 -9.03 -14.25
CA LYS A 488 -23.77 -9.17 -13.96
C LYS A 488 -23.94 -9.06 -12.44
N ALA A 489 -23.95 -7.83 -11.97
CA ALA A 489 -24.28 -7.46 -10.60
C ALA A 489 -25.77 -7.75 -10.33
N PRO A 490 -26.23 -7.84 -9.07
CA PRO A 490 -27.60 -8.19 -8.67
C PRO A 490 -28.64 -7.09 -9.00
N GLY A 491 -28.52 -6.48 -10.17
CA GLY A 491 -29.47 -5.57 -10.80
C GLY A 491 -30.35 -6.25 -11.85
N ASP A 492 -30.04 -7.47 -12.28
CA ASP A 492 -30.90 -8.23 -13.22
C ASP A 492 -32.26 -8.55 -12.58
N GLU A 493 -32.31 -8.92 -11.29
CA GLU A 493 -33.57 -9.20 -10.57
C GLU A 493 -34.45 -7.95 -10.40
N LYS A 494 -33.84 -6.78 -10.11
CA LYS A 494 -34.58 -5.52 -9.98
C LYS A 494 -34.92 -4.86 -11.31
N GLU A 495 -34.14 -5.11 -12.38
CA GLU A 495 -34.54 -4.75 -13.75
C GLU A 495 -35.71 -5.61 -14.23
N GLU A 496 -35.79 -6.87 -13.81
CA GLU A 496 -36.92 -7.75 -14.09
C GLU A 496 -38.18 -7.33 -13.30
N GLU A 497 -38.04 -6.90 -12.04
CA GLU A 497 -39.13 -6.24 -11.28
C GLU A 497 -39.59 -4.92 -11.93
N LEU A 498 -38.66 -4.11 -12.46
CA LEU A 498 -39.01 -2.87 -13.17
C LEU A 498 -39.72 -3.15 -14.51
N ARG A 499 -39.32 -4.22 -15.24
CA ARG A 499 -40.00 -4.64 -16.47
C ARG A 499 -41.39 -5.18 -16.21
N THR A 500 -41.56 -6.01 -15.18
CA THR A 500 -42.87 -6.54 -14.79
C THR A 500 -43.82 -5.43 -14.30
N LEU A 501 -43.30 -4.38 -13.64
CA LEU A 501 -44.06 -3.17 -13.31
C LEU A 501 -44.56 -2.40 -14.54
N ASP A 502 -43.77 -2.36 -15.61
CA ASP A 502 -44.13 -1.68 -16.86
C ASP A 502 -45.15 -2.49 -17.70
N GLU A 503 -45.14 -3.81 -17.59
CA GLU A 503 -46.09 -4.72 -18.26
C GLU A 503 -47.41 -4.90 -17.49
N SER A 504 -47.45 -4.47 -16.23
CA SER A 504 -48.64 -4.58 -15.38
C SER A 504 -49.70 -3.52 -15.68
N GLY A 505 -50.98 -3.91 -15.65
CA GLY A 505 -52.16 -3.02 -15.77
C GLY A 505 -52.38 -2.07 -14.59
N ILE A 506 -51.32 -1.75 -13.83
CA ILE A 506 -51.34 -0.91 -12.65
C ILE A 506 -51.56 0.56 -13.05
N PRO A 507 -52.41 1.32 -12.34
CA PRO A 507 -52.58 2.76 -12.58
C PRO A 507 -51.25 3.52 -12.53
N ALA A 508 -51.08 4.50 -13.43
CA ALA A 508 -49.81 5.22 -13.63
C ALA A 508 -49.22 5.82 -12.34
N GLY A 509 -50.06 6.34 -11.43
CA GLY A 509 -49.60 6.89 -10.15
C GLY A 509 -49.01 5.85 -9.20
N VAL A 510 -49.54 4.62 -9.20
CA VAL A 510 -49.03 3.51 -8.38
C VAL A 510 -47.74 2.94 -8.98
N ARG A 511 -47.66 2.87 -10.31
CA ARG A 511 -46.43 2.46 -11.02
C ARG A 511 -45.28 3.42 -10.72
N GLU A 512 -45.54 4.72 -10.69
CA GLU A 512 -44.51 5.72 -10.39
C GLU A 512 -44.04 5.64 -8.93
N LEU A 513 -44.95 5.43 -7.98
CA LEU A 513 -44.59 5.20 -6.57
C LEU A 513 -43.74 3.93 -6.40
N ALA A 514 -44.10 2.84 -7.07
CA ALA A 514 -43.33 1.59 -7.02
C ALA A 514 -41.93 1.75 -7.63
N ARG A 515 -41.80 2.48 -8.74
CA ARG A 515 -40.49 2.83 -9.33
C ARG A 515 -39.63 3.64 -8.36
N ILE A 516 -40.19 4.67 -7.72
CA ILE A 516 -39.48 5.47 -6.72
C ILE A 516 -39.00 4.56 -5.57
N HIS A 517 -39.86 3.67 -5.08
CA HIS A 517 -39.50 2.77 -3.98
C HIS A 517 -38.39 1.78 -4.34
N LEU A 518 -38.45 1.17 -5.53
CA LEU A 518 -37.41 0.25 -6.00
C LEU A 518 -36.07 0.95 -6.20
N VAL A 519 -36.07 2.18 -6.73
CA VAL A 519 -34.87 3.00 -6.88
C VAL A 519 -34.30 3.36 -5.50
N GLU A 520 -35.15 3.81 -4.56
CA GLU A 520 -34.74 4.10 -3.19
C GLU A 520 -34.13 2.89 -2.48
N GLU A 521 -34.74 1.71 -2.61
CA GLU A 521 -34.21 0.47 -2.05
C GLU A 521 -32.88 0.08 -2.68
N ALA A 522 -32.75 0.18 -4.00
CA ALA A 522 -31.49 -0.09 -4.69
C ALA A 522 -30.38 0.89 -4.26
N GLU A 523 -30.73 2.16 -4.04
CA GLU A 523 -29.83 3.16 -3.47
C GLU A 523 -29.46 2.85 -2.02
N ARG A 524 -30.42 2.44 -1.17
CA ARG A 524 -30.15 2.02 0.22
C ARG A 524 -29.24 0.79 0.27
N ALA A 525 -29.47 -0.21 -0.58
CA ALA A 525 -28.62 -1.41 -0.65
C ALA A 525 -27.20 -1.06 -1.11
N LYS A 526 -27.07 -0.23 -2.16
CA LYS A 526 -25.76 0.31 -2.59
C LYS A 526 -25.07 1.10 -1.49
N ARG A 527 -25.82 1.91 -0.73
CA ARG A 527 -25.30 2.67 0.42
C ARG A 527 -24.83 1.72 1.52
N ALA A 528 -25.61 0.71 1.91
CA ALA A 528 -25.24 -0.25 2.95
C ALA A 528 -23.98 -1.05 2.60
N ALA A 529 -23.87 -1.51 1.34
CA ALA A 529 -22.66 -2.18 0.85
C ALA A 529 -21.42 -1.27 0.89
N ARG A 530 -21.57 0.00 0.49
CA ARG A 530 -20.48 1.00 0.56
C ARG A 530 -20.07 1.30 2.00
N LEU A 531 -21.04 1.49 2.90
CA LEU A 531 -20.80 1.78 4.33
C LEU A 531 -19.96 0.69 5.00
N ARG A 532 -20.25 -0.59 4.73
CA ARG A 532 -19.45 -1.73 5.25
C ARG A 532 -17.97 -1.68 4.84
N THR A 533 -17.65 -1.00 3.74
CA THR A 533 -16.27 -0.87 3.23
C THR A 533 -15.62 0.48 3.53
N ALA A 534 -16.39 1.46 4.01
CA ALA A 534 -15.99 2.86 4.11
C ALA A 534 -15.47 3.25 5.51
N TRP A 535 -15.70 2.43 6.54
CA TRP A 535 -15.50 2.86 7.92
C TRP A 535 -14.36 2.15 8.62
N VAL A 536 -13.28 2.91 8.83
CA VAL A 536 -12.23 2.57 9.81
C VAL A 536 -12.78 2.89 11.19
N ASN A 537 -12.84 1.84 12.00
CA ASN A 537 -13.43 1.73 13.32
C ASN A 537 -13.34 3.02 14.18
N PRO A 538 -14.47 3.62 14.62
CA PRO A 538 -14.44 4.65 15.65
C PRO A 538 -14.00 4.11 17.01
N ASP A 539 -14.20 2.81 17.28
CA ASP A 539 -13.87 2.16 18.56
C ASP A 539 -13.03 0.90 18.32
N GLY A 540 -11.82 0.86 18.87
CA GLY A 540 -10.88 -0.25 18.74
C GLY A 540 -11.35 -1.50 19.48
N THR A 541 -12.25 -2.26 18.85
CA THR A 541 -12.53 -3.66 19.18
C THR A 541 -12.84 -4.44 17.91
N LEU A 542 -11.79 -4.98 17.29
CA LEU A 542 -11.56 -6.41 17.00
C LEU A 542 -10.17 -6.60 16.40
#